data_AF-A0A081N1K7-F1
#
_entry.id   AF-A0A081N1K7-F1
#
_cell.length_a   1.000
_cell.length_b   1.000
_cell.length_c   1.000
_cell.angle_alpha   90.00
_cell.angle_beta   90.00
_cell.angle_gamma   90.00
#
_symmetry.space_group_name_H-M   'P 1'
#
loop_
_entity.id
_entity.type
_entity.pdbx_description
1 polymer ?
#
loop_
_entity_poly.entity_id
_entity_poly.type
_entity_poly.pdbx_seq_one_letter_code
_entity_poly.pdbx_strand_id
1 'polypeptide(L)'
;MINRLPAWVWFGGVLLTFSAGMVNAIAYLSFTGQAVTHVTGSITLASVEAARGSWQSTVHLLAVVLAFFVGAFLSGLIIKGETLRLGRGYGFILLLESCLLLISLWLYHHSSFSGQLVASLACGLQNAMVSTFSGAVLRTTHMTGILTDIGAKLGRWLRGAPMDKRRLLLYCLLLTGFTTGGALGAFLFMSLRYSSLMIPVLITASAGIAYMVHVVRLRRQQKSLYIAG
;
A
#
# COMPACT_ATOMS: atom_id res chain seq x y z
N MET A 1 23.80 -1.13 8.75
CA MET A 1 23.85 0.33 8.52
C MET A 1 22.64 0.74 7.69
N ILE A 2 21.66 1.45 8.26
CA ILE A 2 20.57 2.08 7.48
C ILE A 2 21.18 3.31 6.81
N ASN A 3 21.98 3.08 5.77
CA ASN A 3 22.55 4.14 4.97
C ASN A 3 21.43 4.70 4.08
N ARG A 4 20.83 5.78 4.59
CA ARG A 4 20.05 6.81 3.87
C ARG A 4 19.04 6.25 2.86
N LEU A 5 17.83 5.91 3.33
CA LEU A 5 16.68 5.90 2.43
C LEU A 5 16.59 7.28 1.76
N PRO A 6 16.66 7.36 0.42
CA PRO A 6 16.66 8.64 -0.27
C PRO A 6 15.32 9.37 -0.07
N ALA A 7 15.33 10.71 -0.12
CA ALA A 7 14.17 11.54 0.26
C ALA A 7 12.89 11.20 -0.53
N TRP A 8 13.02 10.79 -1.77
CA TRP A 8 11.89 10.37 -2.61
C TRP A 8 11.23 9.06 -2.12
N VAL A 9 11.97 8.17 -1.44
CA VAL A 9 11.41 6.97 -0.78
C VAL A 9 10.56 7.36 0.42
N TRP A 10 10.94 8.41 1.15
CA TRP A 10 10.14 8.93 2.26
C TRP A 10 8.83 9.51 1.76
N PHE A 11 8.92 10.46 0.81
CA PHE A 11 7.73 11.10 0.26
C PHE A 11 6.80 10.08 -0.41
N GLY A 12 7.35 9.23 -1.29
CA GLY A 12 6.57 8.19 -1.96
C GLY A 12 5.97 7.18 -0.98
N GLY A 13 6.73 6.72 0.02
CA GLY A 13 6.24 5.80 1.03
C GLY A 13 5.08 6.36 1.85
N VAL A 14 5.18 7.63 2.29
CA VAL A 14 4.11 8.31 3.03
C VAL A 14 2.88 8.55 2.15
N LEU A 15 3.06 9.02 0.92
CA LEU A 15 1.96 9.26 -0.03
C LEU A 15 1.19 7.98 -0.38
N LEU A 16 1.90 6.88 -0.62
CA LEU A 16 1.27 5.57 -0.91
C LEU A 16 0.61 4.97 0.33
N THR A 17 1.16 5.23 1.52
CA THR A 17 0.53 4.83 2.80
C THR A 17 -0.74 5.62 3.07
N PHE A 18 -0.76 6.91 2.76
CA PHE A 18 -1.95 7.75 2.78
C PHE A 18 -3.02 7.24 1.81
N SER A 19 -2.63 6.94 0.56
CA SER A 19 -3.52 6.32 -0.44
C SER A 19 -4.10 4.99 0.05
N ALA A 20 -3.26 4.13 0.64
CA ALA A 20 -3.70 2.86 1.21
C ALA A 20 -4.72 3.05 2.34
N GLY A 21 -4.52 4.05 3.20
CA GLY A 21 -5.48 4.43 4.24
C GLY A 21 -6.84 4.82 3.65
N MET A 22 -6.85 5.66 2.60
CA MET A 22 -8.08 6.04 1.89
C MET A 22 -8.81 4.81 1.32
N VAL A 23 -8.11 3.96 0.55
CA VAL A 23 -8.69 2.75 -0.06
C VAL A 23 -9.28 1.84 1.01
N ASN A 24 -8.56 1.65 2.12
CA ASN A 24 -9.00 0.77 3.20
C ASN A 24 -10.28 1.30 3.89
N ALA A 25 -10.36 2.61 4.16
CA ALA A 25 -11.54 3.23 4.75
C ALA A 25 -12.74 3.19 3.80
N ILE A 26 -12.55 3.47 2.51
CA ILE A 26 -13.61 3.41 1.51
C ILE A 26 -14.15 1.98 1.36
N ALA A 27 -13.27 0.98 1.33
CA ALA A 27 -13.67 -0.42 1.29
C ALA A 27 -14.44 -0.81 2.56
N TYR A 28 -14.00 -0.36 3.73
CA TYR A 28 -14.70 -0.61 4.99
C TYR A 28 -16.10 -0.01 5.02
N LEU A 29 -16.29 1.19 4.46
CA LEU A 29 -17.60 1.86 4.35
C LEU A 29 -18.46 1.33 3.20
N SER A 30 -17.93 0.45 2.36
CA SER A 30 -18.70 -0.19 1.29
C SER A 30 -19.74 -1.15 1.87
N PHE A 31 -20.63 -1.67 1.02
CA PHE A 31 -21.70 -2.57 1.44
C PHE A 31 -21.18 -3.88 2.04
N THR A 32 -19.89 -4.21 1.88
CA THR A 32 -19.28 -5.41 2.48
C THR A 32 -18.83 -5.20 3.92
N GLY A 33 -18.72 -3.96 4.39
CA GLY A 33 -18.37 -3.64 5.79
C GLY A 33 -16.96 -4.08 6.22
N GLN A 34 -16.04 -4.25 5.26
CA GLN A 34 -14.76 -4.92 5.51
C GLN A 34 -13.58 -4.17 4.87
N ALA A 35 -12.53 -4.02 5.67
CA ALA A 35 -11.25 -3.48 5.25
C ALA A 35 -10.54 -4.45 4.28
N VAL A 36 -9.78 -3.92 3.33
CA VAL A 36 -9.03 -4.71 2.32
C VAL A 36 -7.57 -4.94 2.70
N THR A 37 -7.06 -4.20 3.69
CA THR A 37 -5.65 -4.31 4.12
C THR A 37 -5.47 -4.86 5.53
N HIS A 38 -6.57 -5.12 6.25
CA HIS A 38 -6.59 -5.70 7.59
C HIS A 38 -6.51 -7.23 7.54
N VAL A 39 -5.46 -7.78 6.93
CA VAL A 39 -5.33 -9.24 6.69
C VAL A 39 -5.46 -10.06 7.97
N THR A 40 -4.81 -9.64 9.08
CA THR A 40 -4.96 -10.32 10.38
C THR A 40 -6.42 -10.34 10.84
N GLY A 41 -7.11 -9.21 10.73
CA GLY A 41 -8.53 -9.11 11.08
C GLY A 41 -9.42 -9.97 10.19
N SER A 42 -9.17 -9.99 8.87
CA SER A 42 -9.92 -10.83 7.93
C SER A 42 -9.75 -12.32 8.21
N ILE A 43 -8.53 -12.76 8.56
CA ILE A 43 -8.27 -14.15 8.96
C ILE A 43 -9.03 -14.47 10.26
N THR A 44 -8.96 -13.60 11.27
CA THR A 44 -9.70 -13.80 12.53
C THR A 44 -11.20 -13.88 12.28
N LEU A 45 -11.76 -12.96 11.50
CA LEU A 45 -13.19 -12.96 11.16
C LEU A 45 -13.58 -14.22 10.36
N ALA A 46 -12.72 -14.70 9.46
CA ALA A 46 -12.99 -15.94 8.73
C ALA A 46 -13.11 -17.13 9.69
N SER A 47 -12.22 -17.22 10.68
CA SER A 47 -12.30 -18.26 11.71
C SER A 47 -13.56 -18.15 12.58
N VAL A 48 -13.97 -16.93 12.92
CA VAL A 48 -15.20 -16.69 13.71
C VAL A 48 -16.45 -17.07 12.90
N GLU A 49 -16.53 -16.66 11.64
CA GLU A 49 -17.67 -16.97 10.77
C GLU A 49 -17.74 -18.47 10.45
N ALA A 50 -16.59 -19.15 10.33
CA ALA A 50 -16.53 -20.59 10.19
C ALA A 50 -17.12 -21.30 11.43
N ALA A 51 -16.75 -20.85 12.64
CA ALA A 51 -17.28 -21.40 13.88
C ALA A 51 -18.79 -21.17 14.04
N ARG A 52 -19.31 -20.09 13.44
CA ARG A 52 -20.76 -19.78 13.41
C ARG A 52 -21.52 -20.53 12.31
N GLY A 53 -20.85 -21.30 11.45
CA GLY A 53 -21.46 -21.99 10.31
C GLY A 53 -21.76 -21.08 9.11
N SER A 54 -21.24 -19.85 9.10
CA SER A 54 -21.43 -18.86 8.04
C SER A 54 -20.37 -19.04 6.95
N TRP A 55 -20.55 -20.08 6.11
CA TRP A 55 -19.55 -20.48 5.12
C TRP A 55 -19.37 -19.46 4.00
N GLN A 56 -20.43 -18.78 3.58
CA GLN A 56 -20.36 -17.74 2.55
C GLN A 56 -19.44 -16.59 3.00
N SER A 57 -19.61 -16.09 4.23
CA SER A 57 -18.76 -15.03 4.81
C SER A 57 -17.33 -15.50 5.00
N THR A 58 -17.15 -16.76 5.43
CA THR A 58 -15.82 -17.38 5.58
C THR A 58 -15.07 -17.40 4.26
N VAL A 59 -15.69 -17.92 3.20
CA VAL A 59 -15.10 -18.00 1.86
C VAL A 59 -14.79 -16.61 1.32
N HIS A 60 -15.69 -15.64 1.50
CA HIS A 60 -15.47 -14.24 1.09
C HIS A 60 -14.24 -13.63 1.77
N LEU A 61 -14.12 -13.77 3.10
CA LEU A 61 -12.98 -13.25 3.86
C LEU A 61 -11.66 -13.91 3.44
N LEU A 62 -11.65 -15.23 3.23
CA LEU A 62 -10.49 -15.95 2.71
C LEU A 62 -10.14 -15.53 1.28
N ALA A 63 -11.13 -15.24 0.44
CA ALA A 63 -10.92 -14.72 -0.91
C ALA A 63 -10.28 -13.32 -0.88
N VAL A 64 -10.67 -12.45 0.07
CA VAL A 64 -10.02 -11.14 0.26
C VAL A 64 -8.54 -11.32 0.64
N VAL A 65 -8.24 -12.25 1.55
CA VAL A 65 -6.85 -12.56 1.96
C VAL A 65 -6.04 -13.12 0.78
N LEU A 66 -6.64 -14.05 0.02
CA LEU A 66 -6.01 -14.63 -1.16
C LEU A 66 -5.77 -13.58 -2.25
N ALA A 67 -6.70 -12.67 -2.47
CA ALA A 67 -6.53 -11.57 -3.43
C ALA A 67 -5.36 -10.66 -3.03
N PHE A 68 -5.23 -10.31 -1.75
CA PHE A 68 -4.08 -9.56 -1.23
C PHE A 68 -2.77 -10.31 -1.50
N PHE A 69 -2.75 -11.61 -1.20
CA PHE A 69 -1.61 -12.49 -1.46
C PHE A 69 -1.24 -12.52 -2.95
N VAL A 70 -2.22 -12.69 -3.85
CA VAL A 70 -1.99 -12.70 -5.30
C VAL A 70 -1.40 -11.36 -5.77
N GLY A 71 -1.91 -10.23 -5.25
CA GLY A 71 -1.32 -8.92 -5.52
C GLY A 71 0.15 -8.85 -5.12
N ALA A 72 0.47 -9.28 -3.89
CA ALA A 72 1.84 -9.32 -3.40
C ALA A 72 2.75 -10.26 -4.22
N PHE A 73 2.22 -11.43 -4.60
CA PHE A 73 2.90 -12.40 -5.45
C PHE A 73 3.23 -11.82 -6.83
N LEU A 74 2.27 -11.16 -7.48
CA LEU A 74 2.47 -10.48 -8.78
C LEU A 74 3.53 -9.38 -8.68
N SER A 75 3.54 -8.59 -7.60
CA SER A 75 4.58 -7.60 -7.38
C SER A 75 5.98 -8.25 -7.32
N GLY A 76 6.09 -9.41 -6.68
CA GLY A 76 7.33 -10.18 -6.61
C GLY A 76 7.79 -10.72 -7.97
N LEU A 77 6.86 -11.16 -8.82
CA LEU A 77 7.17 -11.60 -10.19
C LEU A 77 7.66 -10.44 -11.08
N ILE A 78 7.08 -9.25 -10.90
CA ILE A 78 7.40 -8.07 -11.72
C ILE A 78 8.72 -7.43 -11.29
N ILE A 79 8.96 -7.28 -9.98
CA ILE A 79 10.20 -6.68 -9.45
C ILE A 79 11.28 -7.75 -9.33
N LYS A 80 12.14 -7.84 -10.35
CA LYS A 80 13.30 -8.75 -10.32
C LYS A 80 14.34 -8.31 -9.30
N GLY A 81 14.43 -8.98 -8.15
CA GLY A 81 15.50 -8.88 -7.15
C GLY A 81 15.13 -8.12 -5.86
N GLU A 82 15.92 -8.34 -4.79
CA GLU A 82 15.54 -8.00 -3.41
C GLU A 82 15.90 -6.56 -2.94
N THR A 83 16.67 -5.81 -3.73
CA THR A 83 17.20 -4.50 -3.35
C THR A 83 16.72 -3.35 -4.25
N LEU A 84 16.68 -2.13 -3.71
CA LEU A 84 16.32 -0.93 -4.46
C LEU A 84 17.32 -0.70 -5.61
N ARG A 85 16.85 -0.79 -6.86
CA ARG A 85 17.59 -0.35 -8.06
C ARG A 85 16.68 0.43 -8.99
N LEU A 86 17.11 1.62 -9.40
CA LEU A 86 16.42 2.44 -10.39
C LEU A 86 16.18 1.65 -11.68
N GLY A 87 14.96 1.76 -12.23
CA GLY A 87 14.57 1.03 -13.45
C GLY A 87 13.98 -0.38 -13.23
N ARG A 88 13.83 -0.84 -11.98
CA ARG A 88 12.92 -1.95 -11.64
C ARG A 88 11.48 -1.46 -11.76
N GLY A 89 10.56 -2.32 -12.20
CA GLY A 89 9.21 -2.00 -12.69
C GLY A 89 8.21 -1.33 -11.73
N TYR A 90 8.67 -0.54 -10.75
CA TYR A 90 7.83 0.17 -9.78
C TYR A 90 6.80 1.07 -10.45
N GLY A 91 7.17 1.82 -11.50
CA GLY A 91 6.22 2.66 -12.24
C GLY A 91 5.12 1.85 -12.95
N PHE A 92 5.46 0.67 -13.47
CA PHE A 92 4.49 -0.24 -14.07
C PHE A 92 3.53 -0.79 -13.01
N ILE A 93 4.04 -1.16 -11.84
CA ILE A 93 3.20 -1.62 -10.73
C ILE A 93 2.23 -0.53 -10.26
N LEU A 94 2.69 0.72 -10.12
CA LEU A 94 1.83 1.85 -9.74
C LEU A 94 0.71 2.09 -10.75
N LEU A 95 0.99 1.97 -12.06
CA LEU A 95 -0.05 2.04 -13.08
C LEU A 95 -1.01 0.84 -13.02
N LEU A 96 -0.48 -0.36 -12.81
CA LEU A 96 -1.30 -1.56 -12.65
C LEU A 96 -2.22 -1.44 -11.44
N GLU A 97 -1.71 -0.95 -10.31
CA GLU A 97 -2.51 -0.62 -9.13
C GLU A 97 -3.62 0.38 -9.46
N SER A 98 -3.30 1.46 -10.20
CA SER A 98 -4.28 2.46 -10.62
C SER A 98 -5.40 1.83 -11.46
N CYS A 99 -5.05 0.97 -12.41
CA CYS A 99 -6.01 0.24 -13.24
C CYS A 99 -6.89 -0.70 -12.40
N LEU A 100 -6.30 -1.43 -11.45
CA LEU A 100 -7.05 -2.30 -10.56
C LEU A 100 -8.03 -1.50 -9.68
N LEU A 101 -7.60 -0.35 -9.15
CA LEU A 101 -8.48 0.53 -8.38
C LEU A 101 -9.62 1.13 -9.24
N LEU A 102 -9.39 1.42 -10.52
CA LEU A 102 -10.44 1.80 -11.47
C LEU A 102 -11.45 0.67 -11.70
N ILE A 103 -10.97 -0.57 -11.86
CA ILE A 103 -11.83 -1.75 -11.99
C ILE A 103 -12.63 -1.97 -10.70
N SER A 104 -11.99 -1.83 -9.54
CA SER A 104 -12.64 -1.92 -8.23
C SER A 104 -13.76 -0.88 -8.08
N LEU A 105 -13.50 0.38 -8.48
CA LEU A 105 -14.52 1.44 -8.51
C LEU A 105 -15.74 1.01 -9.36
N TRP A 106 -15.50 0.57 -10.59
CA TRP A 106 -16.58 0.15 -11.48
C TRP A 106 -17.39 -1.01 -10.88
N LEU A 107 -16.73 -2.00 -10.28
CA LEU A 107 -17.39 -3.14 -9.62
C LEU A 107 -18.20 -2.72 -8.40
N TYR A 108 -17.70 -1.79 -7.58
CA TYR A 108 -18.45 -1.27 -6.43
C TYR A 108 -19.72 -0.53 -6.86
N HIS A 109 -19.68 0.24 -7.95
CA HIS A 109 -20.88 0.88 -8.51
C HIS A 109 -21.94 -0.13 -8.97
N HIS A 110 -21.55 -1.35 -9.32
CA HIS A 110 -22.45 -2.45 -9.68
C HIS A 110 -22.75 -3.39 -8.50
N SER A 111 -22.48 -2.95 -7.26
CA SER A 111 -22.72 -3.74 -6.03
C SER A 111 -22.07 -5.13 -6.05
N SER A 112 -20.96 -5.28 -6.77
CA SER A 112 -20.24 -6.56 -6.87
C SER A 112 -19.19 -6.72 -5.79
N PHE A 113 -19.24 -7.83 -5.05
CA PHE A 113 -18.24 -8.16 -4.01
C PHE A 113 -16.81 -8.26 -4.59
N SER A 114 -16.69 -8.52 -5.91
CA SER A 114 -15.41 -8.53 -6.61
C SER A 114 -14.70 -7.18 -6.54
N GLY A 115 -15.43 -6.07 -6.33
CA GLY A 115 -14.81 -4.75 -6.11
C GLY A 115 -13.85 -4.76 -4.92
N GLN A 116 -14.23 -5.44 -3.83
CA GLN A 116 -13.37 -5.60 -2.65
C GLN A 116 -12.17 -6.51 -2.92
N LEU A 117 -12.37 -7.60 -3.68
CA LEU A 117 -11.28 -8.51 -4.05
C LEU A 117 -10.23 -7.78 -4.90
N VAL A 118 -10.66 -7.00 -5.89
CA VAL A 118 -9.75 -6.25 -6.77
C VAL A 118 -9.03 -5.14 -6.00
N ALA A 119 -9.70 -4.43 -5.07
CA ALA A 119 -9.05 -3.46 -4.19
C ALA A 119 -8.02 -4.12 -3.27
N SER A 120 -8.32 -5.31 -2.74
CA SER A 120 -7.40 -6.10 -1.92
C SER A 120 -6.15 -6.53 -2.71
N LEU A 121 -6.34 -6.98 -3.95
CA LEU A 121 -5.26 -7.29 -4.88
C LEU A 121 -4.38 -6.06 -5.17
N ALA A 122 -4.99 -4.91 -5.46
CA ALA A 122 -4.27 -3.65 -5.66
C ALA A 122 -3.44 -3.25 -4.43
N CYS A 123 -4.01 -3.37 -3.23
CA CYS A 123 -3.31 -3.08 -1.98
C CYS A 123 -2.15 -4.06 -1.71
N GLY A 124 -2.34 -5.35 -2.00
CA GLY A 124 -1.30 -6.37 -1.88
C GLY A 124 -0.12 -6.10 -2.82
N LEU A 125 -0.44 -5.73 -4.06
CA LEU A 125 0.53 -5.31 -5.07
C LEU A 125 1.35 -4.09 -4.60
N GLN A 126 0.68 -3.05 -4.09
CA GLN A 126 1.33 -1.85 -3.56
C GLN A 126 2.22 -2.16 -2.36
N ASN A 127 1.71 -2.93 -1.40
CA ASN A 127 2.41 -3.20 -0.15
C ASN A 127 3.69 -4.01 -0.38
N ALA A 128 3.65 -5.02 -1.27
CA ALA A 128 4.82 -5.78 -1.66
C ALA A 128 5.84 -4.93 -2.44
N MET A 129 5.37 -4.10 -3.37
CA MET A 129 6.21 -3.17 -4.11
C MET A 129 6.98 -2.24 -3.17
N VAL A 130 6.29 -1.58 -2.24
CA VAL A 130 6.90 -0.64 -1.28
C VAL A 130 7.85 -1.35 -0.32
N SER A 131 7.54 -2.60 0.06
CA SER A 131 8.45 -3.43 0.84
C SER A 131 9.76 -3.69 0.10
N THR A 132 9.71 -4.19 -1.13
CA THR A 132 10.94 -4.45 -1.93
C THR A 132 11.70 -3.16 -2.22
N PHE A 133 10.97 -2.11 -2.56
CA PHE A 133 11.49 -0.77 -2.82
C PHE A 133 12.24 -0.17 -1.62
N SER A 134 11.74 -0.39 -0.40
CA SER A 134 12.37 0.12 0.81
C SER A 134 13.44 -0.80 1.41
N GLY A 135 13.71 -1.96 0.80
CA GLY A 135 14.58 -2.99 1.37
C GLY A 135 13.99 -3.64 2.63
N ALA A 136 12.69 -3.93 2.60
CA ALA A 136 11.87 -4.47 3.68
C ALA A 136 11.73 -3.55 4.92
N VAL A 137 12.08 -2.27 4.80
CA VAL A 137 11.99 -1.29 5.90
C VAL A 137 10.56 -0.77 6.08
N LEU A 138 9.79 -0.64 4.99
CA LEU A 138 8.46 -0.03 4.96
C LEU A 138 7.40 -1.00 4.44
N ARG A 139 6.21 -0.92 5.01
CA ARG A 139 4.99 -1.58 4.53
C ARG A 139 3.86 -0.57 4.69
N THR A 140 3.10 -0.32 3.63
CA THR A 140 2.10 0.76 3.59
C THR A 140 0.85 0.46 4.41
N THR A 141 0.59 -0.81 4.72
CA THR A 141 -0.66 -1.24 5.39
C THR A 141 -0.44 -1.94 6.73
N HIS A 142 0.80 -2.22 7.10
CA HIS A 142 1.14 -3.00 8.29
C HIS A 142 1.22 -2.14 9.57
N MET A 143 0.11 -1.50 9.94
CA MET A 143 0.07 -0.52 11.03
C MET A 143 0.36 -1.14 12.41
N THR A 144 -0.10 -2.37 12.67
CA THR A 144 0.21 -3.10 13.92
C THR A 144 1.71 -3.25 14.12
N GLY A 145 2.44 -3.61 13.07
CA GLY A 145 3.91 -3.71 13.12
C GLY A 145 4.58 -2.35 13.36
N ILE A 146 4.13 -1.31 12.67
CA ILE A 146 4.65 0.05 12.85
C ILE A 146 4.47 0.54 14.29
N LEU A 147 3.26 0.37 14.86
CA LEU A 147 2.97 0.79 16.22
C LEU A 147 3.80 0.00 17.25
N THR A 148 3.94 -1.31 17.06
CA THR A 148 4.79 -2.17 17.89
C THR A 148 6.26 -1.71 17.86
N ASP A 149 6.78 -1.41 16.67
CA ASP A 149 8.15 -0.93 16.49
C ASP A 149 8.38 0.44 17.15
N ILE A 150 7.42 1.36 17.07
CA ILE A 150 7.44 2.64 17.78
C ILE A 150 7.54 2.40 19.29
N GLY A 151 6.62 1.59 19.85
CA GLY A 151 6.59 1.29 21.28
C GLY A 151 7.89 0.67 21.77
N ALA A 152 8.41 -0.34 21.06
CA ALA A 152 9.65 -1.01 21.40
C ALA A 152 10.87 -0.05 21.32
N LYS A 153 10.91 0.86 20.34
CA LYS A 153 11.98 1.85 20.21
C LYS A 153 11.95 2.88 21.35
N LEU A 154 10.77 3.40 21.67
CA LEU A 154 10.59 4.33 22.79
C LEU A 154 10.99 3.67 24.12
N GLY A 155 10.54 2.44 24.36
CA GLY A 155 10.89 1.69 25.58
C GLY A 155 12.39 1.40 25.71
N ARG A 156 13.09 1.10 24.61
CA ARG A 156 14.57 0.96 24.63
C ARG A 156 15.26 2.30 24.90
N TRP A 157 14.77 3.38 24.32
CA TRP A 157 15.34 4.71 24.54
C TRP A 157 15.21 5.18 25.99
N LEU A 158 14.07 4.92 26.63
CA LEU A 158 13.87 5.21 28.05
C LEU A 158 14.85 4.45 28.96
N ARG A 159 15.41 3.33 28.49
CA ARG A 159 16.46 2.56 29.19
C ARG A 159 17.88 2.97 28.81
N GLY A 160 18.05 4.12 28.14
CA GLY A 160 19.37 4.65 27.76
C GLY A 160 19.94 4.14 26.44
N ALA A 161 19.20 3.32 25.67
CA ALA A 161 19.67 2.88 24.36
C ALA A 161 19.63 4.02 23.33
N PRO A 162 20.58 4.09 22.39
CA PRO A 162 20.55 5.10 21.33
C PRO A 162 19.31 4.94 20.44
N MET A 163 18.65 6.05 20.12
CA MET A 163 17.47 6.07 19.28
C MET A 163 17.80 6.55 17.86
N ASP A 164 17.41 5.75 16.86
CA ASP A 164 17.32 6.20 15.48
C ASP A 164 16.07 7.10 15.30
N LYS A 165 16.25 8.40 15.59
CA LYS A 165 15.18 9.42 15.49
C LYS A 165 14.56 9.51 14.10
N ARG A 166 15.36 9.29 13.04
CA ARG A 166 14.87 9.33 11.66
C ARG A 166 13.93 8.16 11.40
N ARG A 167 14.32 6.94 11.76
CA ARG A 167 13.44 5.79 11.59
C ARG A 167 12.17 5.90 12.43
N LEU A 168 12.26 6.46 13.64
CA LEU A 168 11.08 6.76 14.44
C LEU A 168 10.16 7.77 13.75
N LEU A 169 10.70 8.88 13.24
CA LEU A 169 9.94 9.89 12.50
C LEU A 169 9.23 9.27 11.30
N LEU A 170 9.92 8.42 10.52
CA LEU A 170 9.32 7.72 9.39
C LEU A 170 8.12 6.87 9.82
N TYR A 171 8.24 6.10 10.90
CA TYR A 171 7.14 5.29 11.44
C TYR A 171 5.96 6.15 11.89
N CYS A 172 6.21 7.27 12.56
CA CYS A 172 5.15 8.22 12.90
C CYS A 172 4.48 8.81 11.66
N LEU A 173 5.25 9.16 10.62
CA LEU A 173 4.73 9.69 9.36
C LEU A 173 3.89 8.64 8.59
N LEU A 174 4.29 7.37 8.60
CA LEU A 174 3.49 6.30 8.00
C LEU A 174 2.18 6.08 8.76
N LEU A 175 2.24 6.02 10.10
CA LEU A 175 1.06 5.84 10.94
C LEU A 175 0.07 7.00 10.74
N THR A 176 0.55 8.24 10.86
CA THR A 176 -0.28 9.43 10.65
C THR A 176 -0.77 9.54 9.21
N GLY A 177 0.06 9.21 8.22
CA GLY A 177 -0.33 9.15 6.81
C GLY A 177 -1.49 8.19 6.56
N PHE A 178 -1.40 6.96 7.07
CA PHE A 178 -2.48 5.97 6.94
C PHE A 178 -3.76 6.44 7.63
N THR A 179 -3.66 6.96 8.87
CA THR A 179 -4.82 7.43 9.64
C THR A 179 -5.49 8.63 8.98
N THR A 180 -4.71 9.63 8.54
CA THR A 180 -5.25 10.83 7.86
C THR A 180 -5.80 10.50 6.48
N GLY A 181 -5.17 9.59 5.75
CA GLY A 181 -5.71 9.04 4.51
C GLY A 181 -7.05 8.35 4.74
N GLY A 182 -7.13 7.47 5.74
CA GLY A 182 -8.39 6.82 6.12
C GLY A 182 -9.47 7.82 6.51
N ALA A 183 -9.14 8.82 7.31
CA ALA A 183 -10.06 9.89 7.70
C ALA A 183 -10.58 10.68 6.50
N LEU A 184 -9.69 11.09 5.58
CA LEU A 184 -10.09 11.79 4.36
C LEU A 184 -10.93 10.90 3.44
N GLY A 185 -10.53 9.64 3.25
CA GLY A 185 -11.28 8.67 2.47
C GLY A 185 -12.69 8.46 3.01
N ALA A 186 -12.83 8.32 4.33
CA ALA A 186 -14.12 8.21 5.01
C ALA A 186 -14.96 9.48 4.85
N PHE A 187 -14.38 10.66 5.07
CA PHE A 187 -15.07 11.93 4.90
C PHE A 187 -15.59 12.12 3.47
N LEU A 188 -14.75 11.84 2.47
CA LEU A 188 -15.13 11.95 1.06
C LEU A 188 -16.13 10.88 0.62
N PHE A 189 -16.12 9.70 1.25
CA PHE A 189 -17.12 8.67 0.99
C PHE A 189 -18.54 9.16 1.35
N MET A 190 -18.68 10.03 2.35
CA MET A 190 -19.99 10.55 2.76
C MET A 190 -20.68 11.36 1.66
N SER A 191 -19.91 12.10 0.84
CA SER A 191 -20.44 12.92 -0.25
C SER A 191 -20.30 12.26 -1.63
N LEU A 192 -19.15 11.63 -1.91
CA LEU A 192 -18.80 11.07 -3.21
C LEU A 192 -19.05 9.56 -3.34
N ARG A 193 -19.37 8.87 -2.23
CA ARG A 193 -19.52 7.41 -2.19
C ARG A 193 -18.31 6.72 -2.82
N TYR A 194 -18.50 5.71 -3.67
CA TYR A 194 -17.41 4.97 -4.31
C TYR A 194 -16.50 5.85 -5.17
N SER A 195 -17.00 6.96 -5.74
CA SER A 195 -16.19 7.87 -6.56
C SER A 195 -15.02 8.51 -5.79
N SER A 196 -15.03 8.48 -4.45
CA SER A 196 -13.86 8.83 -3.62
C SER A 196 -12.60 7.99 -3.92
N LEU A 197 -12.74 6.77 -4.49
CA LEU A 197 -11.61 5.95 -4.97
C LEU A 197 -10.82 6.59 -6.11
N MET A 198 -11.37 7.60 -6.79
CA MET A 198 -10.63 8.34 -7.82
C MET A 198 -9.40 9.04 -7.28
N ILE A 199 -9.38 9.43 -6.02
CA ILE A 199 -8.21 10.09 -5.43
C ILE A 199 -7.02 9.12 -5.30
N PRO A 200 -7.17 7.93 -4.67
CA PRO A 200 -6.14 6.89 -4.72
C PRO A 200 -5.69 6.52 -6.14
N VAL A 201 -6.61 6.44 -7.11
CA VAL A 201 -6.28 6.20 -8.53
C VAL A 201 -5.38 7.30 -9.08
N LEU A 202 -5.72 8.56 -8.88
CA LEU A 202 -4.92 9.69 -9.36
C LEU A 202 -3.55 9.76 -8.66
N ILE A 203 -3.50 9.48 -7.36
CA ILE A 203 -2.24 9.43 -6.60
C ILE A 203 -1.30 8.35 -7.19
N THR A 204 -1.80 7.12 -7.35
CA THR A 204 -1.01 6.00 -7.87
C THR A 204 -0.63 6.20 -9.33
N ALA A 205 -1.53 6.73 -10.16
CA ALA A 205 -1.27 6.99 -11.58
C ALA A 205 -0.22 8.09 -11.77
N SER A 206 -0.38 9.21 -11.06
CA SER A 206 0.58 10.33 -11.12
C SER A 206 1.95 9.91 -10.59
N ALA A 207 2.02 9.16 -9.49
CA ALA A 207 3.27 8.61 -8.98
C ALA A 207 3.93 7.66 -9.99
N GLY A 208 3.16 6.78 -10.62
CA GLY A 208 3.64 5.85 -11.65
C GLY A 208 4.22 6.57 -12.87
N ILE A 209 3.49 7.54 -13.42
CA ILE A 209 3.92 8.36 -14.55
C ILE A 209 5.18 9.16 -14.18
N ALA A 210 5.17 9.86 -13.04
CA ALA A 210 6.30 10.65 -12.59
C ALA A 210 7.57 9.79 -12.43
N TYR A 211 7.44 8.59 -11.85
CA TYR A 211 8.56 7.66 -11.73
C TYR A 211 9.07 7.21 -13.11
N MET A 212 8.18 6.85 -14.04
CA MET A 212 8.60 6.45 -15.39
C MET A 212 9.29 7.57 -16.16
N VAL A 213 8.75 8.79 -16.12
CA VAL A 213 9.39 9.96 -16.73
C VAL A 213 10.78 10.20 -16.13
N HIS A 214 10.90 10.10 -14.81
CA HIS A 214 12.18 10.25 -14.12
C HIS A 214 13.20 9.19 -14.56
N VAL A 215 12.81 7.92 -14.63
CA VAL A 215 13.67 6.82 -15.11
C VAL A 215 14.10 7.01 -16.56
N VAL A 216 13.18 7.42 -17.45
CA VAL A 216 13.49 7.66 -18.87
C VAL A 216 14.49 8.81 -19.02
N ARG A 217 14.32 9.90 -18.26
CA ARG A 217 15.25 11.05 -18.28
C ARG A 217 16.64 10.65 -17.82
N LEU A 218 16.76 9.89 -16.74
CA LEU A 218 18.05 9.40 -16.23
C LEU A 218 18.75 8.48 -17.24
N ARG A 219 18.02 7.57 -17.89
CA ARG A 219 18.59 6.69 -18.93
C ARG A 219 19.09 7.48 -20.14
N ARG A 220 18.40 8.56 -20.53
CA ARG A 220 18.84 9.45 -21.63
C ARG A 220 20.11 10.21 -21.28
N GLN A 221 20.22 10.73 -20.05
CA GLN A 221 21.43 11.42 -19.58
C GLN A 221 22.65 10.49 -19.54
N GLN A 222 22.49 9.26 -19.05
CA GLN A 222 23.58 8.28 -19.05
C GLN A 222 24.04 7.90 -20.47
N LYS A 223 23.11 7.72 -21.41
CA LYS A 223 23.47 7.47 -22.83
C LYS A 223 24.21 8.67 -23.44
N SER A 224 23.81 9.89 -23.14
CA SER A 224 24.48 11.10 -23.64
C SER A 224 25.92 11.23 -23.12
N LEU A 225 26.18 10.86 -21.87
CA LEU A 225 27.52 10.86 -21.28
C LEU A 225 28.44 9.78 -21.88
N TYR A 226 27.88 8.63 -22.24
CA TYR A 226 28.62 7.54 -22.90
C TYR A 226 28.98 7.82 -24.37
N ILE A 227 28.22 8.66 -25.06
CA ILE A 227 28.49 9.04 -26.45
C ILE A 227 29.48 10.22 -26.53
N ALA A 228 29.62 10.99 -25.45
CA ALA A 228 30.45 12.19 -25.39
C ALA A 228 31.85 11.98 -24.79
N GLY A 229 32.20 10.75 -24.38
CA GLY A 229 33.52 10.39 -23.84
C GLY A 229 34.12 9.23 -24.62
#